data_AF-A0AAN9IKQ6-F1
#
_entry.id   AF-A0AAN9IKQ6-F1
#
_cell.length_a   1.000
_cell.length_b   1.000
_cell.length_c   1.000
_cell.angle_alpha   90.00
_cell.angle_beta   90.00
_cell.angle_gamma   90.00
#
_symmetry.space_group_name_H-M   'P 1'
#
loop_
_entity.id
_entity.type
_entity.pdbx_description
1 polymer ?
#
loop_
_entity_poly.entity_id
_entity_poly.type
_entity_poly.pdbx_seq_one_letter_code
_entity_poly.pdbx_strand_id
1 'polypeptide(L)'
;MLEFAEGCHLGKSGLRWLKIHLANLYAGGVDKLCYEGRVAFTENHLDDVFDSEDRPLEGRRWCLEAEDPFQCLAACVNLSEALRCTTPETTISHMPAHQENYT
;
A
#
# COMPACT_ATOMS: atom_id res chain seq x y z
N MET A 1 -6.49 -0.89 13.36
CA MET A 1 -6.30 0.20 12.38
C MET A 1 -4.92 0.80 12.66
N LEU A 2 -3.91 0.39 11.90
CA LEU A 2 -2.56 0.94 11.95
C LEU A 2 -2.46 1.87 10.74
N GLU A 3 -2.88 3.12 10.91
CA GLU A 3 -2.65 4.15 9.90
C GLU A 3 -1.23 4.70 10.11
N PHE A 4 -0.43 4.72 9.05
CA PHE A 4 0.82 5.47 9.05
C PHE A 4 0.45 6.95 9.00
N ALA A 5 0.46 7.60 10.16
CA ALA A 5 0.12 9.01 10.35
C ALA A 5 1.12 10.00 9.70
N GLU A 6 2.15 9.50 8.98
CA GLU A 6 3.19 10.33 8.38
C GLU A 6 3.25 10.05 6.88
N GLY A 7 2.65 10.96 6.12
CA GLY A 7 2.62 10.91 4.67
C GLY A 7 4.02 10.86 4.07
N CYS A 8 4.23 9.87 3.21
CA CYS A 8 5.24 9.80 2.17
C CYS A 8 6.72 9.93 2.59
N HIS A 9 7.30 8.85 3.14
CA HIS A 9 8.66 8.39 2.78
C HIS A 9 8.68 6.85 2.70
N LEU A 10 7.76 6.26 1.94
CA LEU A 10 7.89 4.85 1.55
C LEU A 10 9.01 4.77 0.51
N GLY A 11 10.25 4.60 0.94
CA GLY A 11 11.34 4.22 0.04
C GLY A 11 10.96 2.94 -0.76
N LYS A 12 11.77 2.52 -1.75
CA LYS A 12 11.49 1.32 -2.58
C LYS A 12 11.06 0.09 -1.77
N SER A 13 11.61 -0.06 -0.56
CA SER A 13 11.26 -1.12 0.40
C SER A 13 9.83 -1.00 0.96
N GLY A 14 9.32 0.22 1.19
CA GLY A 14 7.99 0.48 1.73
C GLY A 14 6.87 0.09 0.75
N LEU A 15 7.03 0.43 -0.54
CA LEU A 15 6.05 0.05 -1.57
C LEU A 15 5.94 -1.48 -1.72
N ARG A 16 7.07 -2.19 -1.61
CA ARG A 16 7.07 -3.67 -1.62
C ARG A 16 6.27 -4.24 -0.44
N TRP A 17 6.42 -3.66 0.75
CA TRP A 17 5.68 -4.11 1.94
C TRP A 17 4.19 -3.81 1.85
N LEU A 18 3.78 -2.67 1.27
CA LEU A 18 2.36 -2.41 0.99
C LEU A 18 1.75 -3.46 0.06
N LYS A 19 2.46 -3.82 -1.02
CA LYS A 19 2.00 -4.87 -1.93
C LYS A 19 1.84 -6.22 -1.24
N ILE A 20 2.80 -6.60 -0.40
CA ILE A 20 2.74 -7.84 0.39
C ILE A 20 1.59 -7.80 1.41
N HIS A 21 1.40 -6.65 2.07
CA HIS A 21 0.33 -6.48 3.04
C HIS A 21 -1.05 -6.63 2.40
N LEU A 22 -1.26 -6.01 1.23
CA LEU A 22 -2.51 -6.14 0.48
C LEU A 22 -2.80 -7.60 0.10
N ALA A 23 -1.79 -8.32 -0.41
CA ALA A 23 -1.91 -9.75 -0.72
C ALA A 23 -2.25 -10.61 0.51
N ASN A 24 -1.71 -10.27 1.68
CA ASN A 24 -2.05 -10.96 2.93
C ASN A 24 -3.51 -10.71 3.35
N LEU A 25 -4.03 -9.49 3.15
CA LEU A 25 -5.41 -9.14 3.47
C LEU A 25 -6.41 -9.76 2.49
N TYR A 26 -6.03 -9.89 1.22
CA TYR A 26 -6.85 -10.58 0.22
C TYR A 26 -6.99 -12.07 0.57
N ALA A 27 -5.88 -12.70 1.00
CA ALA A 27 -5.82 -14.09 1.43
C ALA A 27 -6.31 -15.07 0.36
N GLY A 28 -7.15 -16.07 0.70
CA GLY A 28 -7.62 -17.06 -0.27
C GLY A 28 -6.51 -18.00 -0.80
N GLY A 29 -5.44 -18.18 -0.03
CA GLY A 29 -4.25 -18.95 -0.43
C GLY A 29 -3.12 -18.10 -1.00
N VAL A 30 -3.36 -16.82 -1.30
CA VAL A 30 -2.32 -15.86 -1.70
C VAL A 30 -1.37 -15.57 -0.53
N ASP A 31 -1.89 -15.52 0.70
CA ASP A 31 -1.14 -15.35 1.96
C ASP A 31 -0.12 -16.48 2.21
N LYS A 32 -0.24 -17.62 1.51
CA LYS A 32 0.67 -18.77 1.60
C LYS A 32 1.79 -18.72 0.57
N LEU A 33 1.72 -17.83 -0.42
CA LEU A 33 2.79 -17.64 -1.40
C LEU A 33 4.05 -17.08 -0.71
N CYS A 34 5.21 -17.23 -1.37
CA CYS A 34 6.41 -16.50 -0.98
C CYS A 34 6.22 -15.00 -1.21
N TYR A 35 7.10 -14.16 -0.63
CA TYR A 35 6.96 -12.70 -0.76
C TYR A 35 6.95 -12.21 -2.21
N GLU A 36 7.76 -12.81 -3.09
CA GLU A 36 7.72 -12.47 -4.53
C GLU A 36 6.38 -12.85 -5.17
N GLY A 37 5.80 -14.00 -4.81
CA GLY A 37 4.47 -14.39 -5.29
C GLY A 37 3.36 -13.44 -4.82
N ARG A 38 3.47 -12.91 -3.61
CA ARG A 38 2.52 -11.92 -3.06
C ARG A 38 2.66 -10.56 -3.75
N VAL A 39 3.89 -10.13 -4.03
CA VAL A 39 4.14 -8.91 -4.82
C VAL A 39 3.56 -9.08 -6.23
N ALA A 40 3.85 -10.19 -6.90
CA ALA A 40 3.37 -10.48 -8.24
C ALA A 40 1.83 -10.55 -8.29
N PHE A 41 1.18 -11.15 -7.29
CA PHE A 41 -0.27 -11.13 -7.15
C PHE A 41 -0.80 -9.69 -7.15
N THR A 42 -0.29 -8.84 -6.26
CA THR A 42 -0.76 -7.44 -6.19
C THR A 42 -0.44 -6.66 -7.46
N GLU A 43 0.71 -6.90 -8.11
CA GLU A 43 1.06 -6.28 -9.39
C GLU A 43 0.13 -6.67 -10.55
N ASN A 44 -0.31 -7.93 -10.58
CA ASN A 44 -1.28 -8.42 -11.58
C ASN A 44 -2.69 -7.87 -11.37
N HIS A 45 -2.99 -7.34 -10.19
CA HIS A 45 -4.29 -6.79 -9.80
C HIS A 45 -4.27 -5.28 -9.58
N LEU A 46 -3.26 -4.55 -10.08
CA LEU A 46 -3.19 -3.09 -9.88
C LEU A 46 -4.41 -2.35 -10.44
N ASP A 47 -4.97 -2.79 -11.57
CA ASP A 47 -6.18 -2.19 -12.10
C ASP A 47 -7.38 -2.38 -11.15
N ASP A 48 -7.46 -3.52 -10.46
CA ASP A 48 -8.50 -3.78 -9.46
C ASP A 48 -8.29 -2.97 -8.19
N VAL A 49 -7.04 -2.75 -7.80
CA VAL A 49 -6.64 -1.88 -6.70
C VAL A 49 -7.06 -0.43 -6.97
N PHE A 50 -6.75 0.10 -8.15
CA PHE A 50 -7.15 1.45 -8.55
C PHE A 50 -8.68 1.59 -8.66
N ASP A 51 -9.36 0.60 -9.26
CA ASP A 51 -10.83 0.61 -9.34
C ASP A 51 -11.51 0.56 -7.96
N SER A 52 -10.92 -0.18 -7.01
CA SER A 52 -11.43 -0.24 -5.63
C SER A 52 -11.31 1.10 -4.89
N GLU A 53 -10.26 1.90 -5.17
CA GLU A 53 -10.12 3.25 -4.65
C GLU A 53 -11.06 4.25 -5.37
N ASP A 54 -11.08 4.23 -6.70
CA ASP A 54 -11.78 5.23 -7.51
C ASP A 54 -13.31 5.03 -7.46
N ARG A 55 -13.77 3.78 -7.37
CA ARG A 55 -15.20 3.41 -7.45
C ARG A 55 -15.59 2.35 -6.41
N PRO A 56 -15.42 2.60 -5.10
CA PRO A 56 -15.59 1.60 -4.05
C PRO A 56 -16.99 0.95 -3.99
N LEU A 57 -18.04 1.65 -4.46
CA LEU A 57 -19.42 1.15 -4.46
C LEU A 57 -19.91 0.65 -5.83
N GLU A 58 -19.32 1.12 -6.93
CA GLU A 58 -19.83 0.94 -8.30
C GLU A 58 -18.87 0.21 -9.23
N GLY A 59 -17.62 0.02 -8.82
CA GLY A 59 -16.59 -0.67 -9.58
C GLY A 59 -16.79 -2.19 -9.60
N ARG A 60 -15.71 -2.90 -9.88
CA ARG A 60 -15.61 -4.36 -9.85
C ARG A 60 -15.77 -4.94 -8.44
N ARG A 61 -15.63 -4.11 -7.40
CA ARG A 61 -15.76 -4.49 -5.98
C ARG A 61 -14.82 -5.65 -5.61
N TRP A 62 -13.65 -5.72 -6.24
CA TRP A 62 -12.67 -6.78 -6.06
C TRP A 62 -12.24 -6.95 -4.60
N CYS A 63 -12.11 -5.85 -3.85
CA CYS A 63 -11.80 -5.89 -2.43
C CYS A 63 -12.87 -6.62 -1.59
N LEU A 64 -14.12 -6.77 -2.06
CA LEU A 64 -15.16 -7.52 -1.37
C LEU A 64 -14.97 -9.05 -1.42
N GLU A 65 -14.10 -9.53 -2.30
CA GLU A 65 -13.74 -10.95 -2.40
C GLU A 65 -12.68 -11.36 -1.38
N ALA A 66 -12.02 -10.39 -0.74
CA ALA A 66 -11.01 -10.61 0.28
C ALA A 66 -11.61 -11.20 1.57
N GLU A 67 -10.78 -11.90 2.36
CA GLU A 67 -11.21 -12.37 3.70
C GLU A 67 -11.52 -11.21 4.65
N ASP A 68 -10.83 -10.07 4.52
CA ASP A 68 -11.17 -8.81 5.20
C ASP A 68 -11.36 -7.67 4.19
N PRO A 69 -12.60 -7.48 3.70
CA PRO A 69 -12.88 -6.47 2.68
C PRO A 69 -12.59 -5.03 3.08
N PHE A 70 -12.82 -4.68 4.35
CA PHE A 70 -12.66 -3.31 4.82
C PHE A 70 -11.18 -2.96 4.95
N GLN A 71 -10.36 -3.87 5.47
CA GLN A 71 -8.92 -3.67 5.51
C GLN A 71 -8.31 -3.74 4.11
N CYS A 72 -8.79 -4.64 3.24
CA CYS A 72 -8.34 -4.73 1.86
C CYS A 72 -8.60 -3.43 1.10
N LEU A 73 -9.79 -2.82 1.25
CA LEU A 73 -10.11 -1.53 0.67
C LEU A 73 -9.19 -0.41 1.19
N ALA A 74 -8.96 -0.34 2.50
CA ALA A 74 -8.04 0.64 3.08
C ALA A 74 -6.60 0.47 2.54
N ALA A 75 -6.15 -0.78 2.36
CA ALA A 75 -4.85 -1.07 1.75
C ALA A 75 -4.80 -0.70 0.26
N CYS A 76 -5.91 -0.85 -0.49
CA CYS A 76 -6.01 -0.41 -1.87
C CYS A 76 -5.82 1.11 -1.98
N VAL A 77 -6.52 1.89 -1.14
CA VAL A 77 -6.36 3.35 -1.10
C VAL A 77 -4.92 3.75 -0.85
N ASN A 78 -4.30 3.22 0.22
CA ASN A 78 -2.91 3.54 0.56
C ASN A 78 -1.92 3.17 -0.56
N LEU A 79 -2.09 2.01 -1.19
CA LEU A 79 -1.21 1.57 -2.27
C LEU A 79 -1.37 2.46 -3.51
N SER A 80 -2.60 2.82 -3.87
CA SER A 80 -2.86 3.68 -5.00
C SER A 80 -2.31 5.10 -4.80
N GLU A 81 -2.51 5.70 -3.63
CA GLU A 81 -1.93 7.00 -3.29
C GLU A 81 -0.39 6.96 -3.38
N ALA A 82 0.23 5.92 -2.84
CA ALA A 82 1.68 5.73 -2.92
C ALA A 82 2.20 5.57 -4.36
N LEU A 83 1.44 4.89 -5.23
CA LEU A 83 1.78 4.70 -6.64
C LEU A 83 1.54 5.96 -7.49
N ARG A 84 0.53 6.76 -7.15
CA ARG A 84 0.16 8.01 -7.84
C ARG A 84 0.99 9.21 -7.37
N CYS A 85 1.64 9.13 -6.21
CA CYS A 85 2.50 10.18 -5.68
C CYS A 85 3.75 10.38 -6.57
N THR A 86 3.81 11.49 -7.29
CA THR A 86 4.91 11.84 -8.23
C THR A 86 6.02 12.70 -7.63
N THR A 87 6.02 12.95 -6.31
CA THR A 87 6.97 13.89 -5.67
C THR A 87 7.85 13.22 -4.63
N PRO A 88 9.11 12.88 -4.95
CA PRO A 88 10.08 12.42 -3.97
C PRO A 88 10.83 13.55 -3.23
N GLU A 89 10.68 14.84 -3.59
CA GLU A 89 11.68 15.87 -3.20
C GLU A 89 11.21 17.29 -2.80
N THR A 90 9.91 17.63 -2.70
CA THR A 90 9.51 19.06 -2.51
C THR A 90 8.81 19.43 -1.22
N THR A 91 8.68 18.55 -0.22
CA THR A 91 8.11 18.95 1.06
C THR A 91 9.20 19.43 2.03
N ILE A 92 9.22 20.74 2.26
CA ILE A 92 10.06 21.42 3.26
C ILE A 92 9.72 20.88 4.66
N SER A 93 10.71 20.30 5.34
CA SER A 93 10.63 19.87 6.73
C SER A 93 10.74 21.08 7.67
N HIS A 94 9.83 21.16 8.65
CA HIS A 94 9.86 22.14 9.74
C HIS A 94 10.19 21.50 11.10
N MET A 95 11.00 20.45 11.15
CA MET A 95 11.46 19.87 12.42
C MET A 95 12.99 19.83 12.55
N PRO A 96 13.52 20.13 13.76
CA PRO A 96 14.93 20.35 13.98
C PRO A 96 15.70 19.03 13.89
N ALA A 97 16.77 19.02 13.09
CA ALA A 97 17.69 17.90 13.00
C ALA A 97 18.41 17.71 14.35
N HIS A 98 18.17 16.58 15.02
CA HIS A 98 19.07 16.12 16.08
C HIS A 98 20.23 15.37 15.40
N GLN A 99 21.37 16.04 15.33
CA GLN A 99 22.60 15.54 14.72
C GLN A 99 23.34 14.70 15.76
N GLU A 100 23.18 13.38 15.71
CA GLU A 100 24.05 12.45 16.46
C GLU A 100 25.39 12.34 15.71
N ASN A 101 26.37 13.16 16.12
CA ASN A 101 27.77 13.01 15.70
C ASN A 101 28.39 11.85 16.47
N TYR A 102 28.76 10.76 15.78
CA TYR A 102 29.71 9.79 16.34
C TYR A 102 31.10 10.10 15.78
N THR A 103 32.02 10.43 16.71
CA THR A 103 33.48 10.38 16.52
C THR A 103 33.99 9.09 17.13
#